data_AF-A0A2M8Z2V8-F1
#
_entry.id   AF-A0A2M8Z2V8-F1
#
_cell.length_a   1.000
_cell.length_b   1.000
_cell.length_c   1.000
_cell.angle_alpha   90.00
_cell.angle_beta   90.00
_cell.angle_gamma   90.00
#
_symmetry.space_group_name_H-M   'P 1'
#
loop_
_entity.id
_entity.type
_entity.pdbx_description
1 polymer ?
#
loop_
_entity_poly.entity_id
_entity_poly.type
_entity_poly.pdbx_seq_one_letter_code
_entity_poly.pdbx_strand_id
1 'polypeptide(L)'
;MTVKVNYENGDSITTRFNGTIQEATAYYVGEIFNIGVVSDNLQRCNSVEIVEEESDRTMLKEREEEIKNSYMVKSQDGQYVIMQKDFYFSEVLNDYQDYWTLYKPYKTLKGAISALKKLVDQHFPANYFTTIHSIDDFIKSMVQ
;
A
#
# COMPACT_ATOMS: atom_id res chain seq x y z
N MET A 1 -6.38 6.46 -11.94
CA MET A 1 -5.71 5.14 -11.90
C MET A 1 -5.37 4.69 -13.32
N THR A 2 -4.54 3.68 -13.48
CA THR A 2 -4.31 3.03 -14.77
C THR A 2 -5.04 1.68 -14.77
N VAL A 3 -5.81 1.40 -15.83
CA VAL A 3 -6.54 0.14 -15.99
C VAL A 3 -6.13 -0.56 -17.27
N LYS A 4 -6.11 -1.89 -17.22
CA LYS A 4 -6.02 -2.77 -18.37
C LYS A 4 -7.42 -3.26 -18.70
N VAL A 5 -7.87 -2.96 -19.90
CA VAL A 5 -9.17 -3.39 -20.43
C VAL A 5 -8.92 -4.59 -21.33
N ASN A 6 -9.52 -5.74 -21.01
CA ASN A 6 -9.38 -6.98 -21.77
C ASN A 6 -10.63 -7.21 -22.63
N TYR A 7 -10.42 -7.69 -23.85
CA TYR A 7 -11.45 -7.90 -24.87
C TYR A 7 -11.65 -9.39 -25.20
N GLU A 8 -12.81 -9.72 -25.78
CA GLU A 8 -13.18 -11.12 -26.10
C GLU A 8 -12.22 -11.82 -27.07
N ASN A 9 -11.62 -11.08 -28.00
CA ASN A 9 -10.63 -11.63 -28.94
C ASN A 9 -9.26 -11.90 -28.29
N GLY A 10 -9.06 -11.58 -27.01
CA GLY A 10 -7.81 -11.73 -26.29
C GLY A 10 -6.91 -10.49 -26.31
N ASP A 11 -7.28 -9.44 -27.03
CA ASP A 11 -6.54 -8.18 -27.03
C ASP A 11 -6.77 -7.40 -25.71
N SER A 12 -5.87 -6.45 -25.44
CA SER A 12 -6.04 -5.53 -24.32
C SER A 12 -5.46 -4.15 -24.61
N ILE A 13 -6.00 -3.14 -23.92
CA ILE A 13 -5.43 -1.79 -23.91
C ILE A 13 -5.17 -1.35 -22.46
N THR A 14 -4.15 -0.54 -22.27
CA THR A 14 -3.87 0.12 -21.00
C THR A 14 -4.19 1.59 -21.12
N THR A 15 -5.00 2.12 -20.22
CA THR A 15 -5.43 3.53 -20.25
C THR A 15 -5.58 4.13 -18.87
N ARG A 16 -5.45 5.47 -18.79
CA ARG A 16 -5.75 6.21 -17.56
C ARG A 16 -7.26 6.36 -17.42
N PHE A 17 -7.75 6.08 -16.22
CA PHE A 17 -9.15 6.23 -15.85
C PHE A 17 -9.29 7.15 -14.64
N ASN A 18 -10.17 8.15 -14.75
CA ASN A 18 -10.44 9.13 -13.71
C ASN A 18 -11.67 8.70 -12.90
N GLY A 19 -11.48 7.72 -12.03
CA GLY A 19 -12.54 7.17 -11.18
C GLY A 19 -12.04 6.01 -10.34
N THR A 20 -12.98 5.23 -9.82
CA THR A 20 -12.81 3.98 -9.08
C THR A 20 -12.84 2.76 -10.01
N ILE A 21 -12.40 1.59 -9.52
CA ILE A 21 -12.41 0.37 -10.34
C ILE A 21 -13.84 -0.06 -10.64
N GLN A 22 -14.78 0.19 -9.73
CA GLN A 22 -16.21 -0.08 -9.92
C GLN A 22 -16.79 0.76 -11.06
N GLU A 23 -16.44 2.05 -11.12
CA GLU A 23 -16.85 2.94 -12.21
C GLU A 23 -16.21 2.52 -13.55
N ALA A 24 -14.94 2.09 -13.53
CA ALA A 24 -14.29 1.56 -14.73
C ALA A 24 -14.96 0.26 -15.19
N THR A 25 -15.26 -0.68 -14.28
CA THR A 25 -15.98 -1.90 -14.59
C THR A 25 -17.36 -1.60 -15.19
N ALA A 26 -18.11 -0.68 -14.60
CA ALA A 26 -19.43 -0.28 -15.10
C ALA A 26 -19.37 0.42 -16.48
N TYR A 27 -18.28 1.13 -16.77
CA TYR A 27 -18.10 1.83 -18.03
C TYR A 27 -17.66 0.89 -19.17
N TYR A 28 -16.77 -0.07 -18.89
CA TYR A 28 -16.17 -0.91 -19.92
C TYR A 28 -16.86 -2.26 -20.07
N VAL A 29 -17.13 -2.98 -18.98
CA VAL A 29 -17.49 -4.41 -19.05
C VAL A 29 -18.87 -4.58 -19.67
N GLY A 30 -18.94 -5.38 -20.73
CA GLY A 30 -20.16 -5.63 -21.50
C GLY A 30 -20.38 -4.67 -22.68
N GLU A 31 -19.70 -3.52 -22.69
CA GLU A 31 -19.75 -2.55 -23.78
C GLU A 31 -18.82 -2.94 -24.94
N ILE A 32 -19.15 -2.47 -26.15
CA ILE A 32 -18.43 -2.76 -27.39
C ILE A 32 -17.62 -1.52 -27.81
N PHE A 33 -16.33 -1.71 -28.02
CA PHE A 33 -15.41 -0.65 -28.44
C PHE A 33 -14.75 -0.99 -29.77
N ASN A 34 -14.49 0.03 -30.59
CA ASN A 34 -13.63 -0.12 -31.77
C ASN A 34 -12.16 0.00 -31.33
N ILE A 35 -11.44 -1.12 -31.37
CA ILE A 35 -10.00 -1.18 -31.03
C ILE A 35 -9.11 -1.23 -32.27
N GLY A 36 -9.70 -1.10 -33.45
CA GLY A 36 -8.99 -1.19 -34.72
C GLY A 36 -8.28 0.10 -35.09
N VAL A 37 -7.05 -0.01 -35.60
CA VAL A 37 -6.26 1.14 -36.05
C VAL A 37 -6.44 1.39 -37.55
N VAL A 38 -6.52 0.32 -38.35
CA VAL A 38 -6.59 0.38 -39.83
C VAL A 38 -7.99 0.06 -40.35
N SER A 39 -8.74 -0.79 -39.66
CA SER A 39 -10.09 -1.22 -40.00
C SER A 39 -10.90 -1.38 -38.71
N ASP A 40 -12.22 -1.30 -38.81
CA ASP A 40 -13.08 -1.54 -37.65
C ASP A 40 -12.79 -2.91 -37.03
N ASN A 41 -12.53 -2.88 -35.71
CA ASN A 41 -12.38 -4.06 -34.89
C ASN A 41 -13.24 -3.85 -33.64
N LEU A 42 -14.52 -4.18 -33.76
CA LEU A 42 -15.50 -4.04 -32.69
C LEU A 42 -15.38 -5.22 -31.73
N GLN A 43 -14.95 -4.94 -30.50
CA GLN A 43 -14.73 -5.95 -29.48
C GLN A 43 -15.49 -5.60 -28.20
N ARG A 44 -16.16 -6.59 -27.64
CA ARG A 44 -16.77 -6.49 -26.32
C ARG A 44 -15.68 -6.60 -25.25
N CYS A 45 -15.71 -5.73 -24.25
CA CYS A 45 -14.87 -5.87 -23.08
C CYS A 45 -15.45 -6.93 -22.13
N ASN A 46 -14.60 -7.86 -21.69
CA ASN A 46 -14.99 -8.92 -20.76
C ASN A 46 -14.55 -8.65 -19.30
N SER A 47 -13.48 -7.87 -19.11
CA SER A 47 -12.90 -7.60 -17.80
C SER A 47 -12.02 -6.36 -17.81
N VAL A 48 -11.88 -5.76 -16.62
CA VAL A 48 -10.99 -4.63 -16.36
C VAL A 48 -10.16 -4.95 -15.12
N GLU A 49 -8.86 -4.69 -15.21
CA GLU A 49 -7.90 -4.90 -14.13
C GLU A 49 -7.16 -3.60 -13.81
N ILE A 50 -6.81 -3.39 -12.54
CA ILE A 50 -5.91 -2.29 -12.16
C ILE A 50 -4.50 -2.66 -12.59
N VAL A 51 -3.81 -1.75 -13.28
CA VAL A 51 -2.38 -1.90 -13.57
C VAL A 51 -1.60 -1.14 -12.52
N GLU A 52 -0.98 -1.89 -11.62
CA GLU A 52 0.06 -1.35 -10.74
C GLU A 52 1.36 -1.26 -11.54
N GLU A 53 1.87 -0.04 -11.76
CA GLU A 53 3.14 0.19 -12.45
C GLU A 53 4.32 -0.38 -11.63
N GLU A 54 5.37 -0.86 -12.31
CA GLU A 54 6.52 -1.50 -11.66
C GLU A 54 7.27 -0.53 -10.72
N SER A 55 7.28 0.75 -11.07
CA SER A 55 7.78 1.84 -10.22
C SER A 55 6.99 1.95 -8.91
N ASP A 56 5.66 1.84 -8.98
CA ASP A 56 4.78 1.95 -7.81
C ASP A 56 5.03 0.79 -6.84
N ARG A 57 5.18 -0.44 -7.37
CA ARG A 57 5.51 -1.61 -6.55
C ARG A 57 6.86 -1.47 -5.85
N THR A 58 7.84 -0.89 -6.54
CA THR A 58 9.18 -0.68 -5.97
C THR A 58 9.13 0.33 -4.84
N MET A 59 8.48 1.48 -5.07
CA MET A 59 8.32 2.51 -4.02
C MET A 59 7.54 1.99 -2.81
N LEU A 60 6.51 1.17 -3.02
CA LEU A 60 5.73 0.59 -1.92
C LEU A 60 6.56 -0.40 -1.10
N LYS A 61 7.42 -1.21 -1.72
CA LYS A 61 8.34 -2.10 -0.99
C LYS A 61 9.40 -1.34 -0.20
N GLU A 62 9.95 -0.27 -0.76
CA GLU A 62 10.88 0.60 -0.03
C GLU A 62 10.19 1.24 1.19
N ARG A 63 8.92 1.64 1.01
CA ARG A 63 8.09 2.18 2.08
C ARG A 63 7.82 1.17 3.19
N GLU A 64 7.61 -0.10 2.86
CA GLU A 64 7.50 -1.17 3.85
C GLU A 64 8.73 -1.26 4.75
N GLU A 65 9.91 -1.28 4.15
CA GLU A 65 11.17 -1.38 4.87
C GLU A 65 11.44 -0.12 5.70
N GLU A 66 11.11 1.06 5.20
CA GLU A 66 11.16 2.31 5.97
C GLU A 66 10.28 2.20 7.23
N ILE A 67 9.02 1.79 7.08
CA ILE A 67 8.08 1.68 8.21
C ILE A 67 8.53 0.65 9.25
N LYS A 68 9.04 -0.52 8.81
CA LYS A 68 9.60 -1.54 9.73
C LYS A 68 10.82 -1.02 10.49
N ASN A 69 11.63 -0.18 9.86
CA ASN A 69 12.79 0.45 10.48
C ASN A 69 12.44 1.64 11.38
N SER A 70 11.27 2.26 11.17
CA SER A 70 10.84 3.45 11.90
C SER A 70 9.93 3.16 13.10
N TYR A 71 9.28 2.01 13.18
CA TYR A 71 8.34 1.71 14.27
C TYR A 71 8.52 0.31 14.84
N MET A 72 8.31 0.18 16.15
CA MET A 72 8.24 -1.12 16.82
C MET A 72 7.30 -1.05 18.03
N VAL A 73 6.81 -2.21 18.47
CA VAL A 73 6.14 -2.39 19.75
C VAL A 73 7.07 -3.11 20.70
N LYS A 74 7.23 -2.59 21.92
CA LYS A 74 7.99 -3.24 22.99
C LYS A 74 7.15 -3.42 24.25
N SER A 75 7.38 -4.51 24.96
CA SER A 75 6.89 -4.67 26.34
C SER A 75 7.82 -3.94 27.31
N GLN A 76 7.29 -3.01 28.10
CA GLN A 76 8.04 -2.25 29.10
C GLN A 76 7.16 -1.98 30.32
N ASP A 77 7.67 -2.29 31.53
CA ASP A 77 7.02 -1.99 32.82
C ASP A 77 5.56 -2.47 32.92
N GLY A 78 5.26 -3.66 32.38
CA GLY A 78 3.92 -4.24 32.36
C GLY A 78 2.95 -3.58 31.37
N GLN A 79 3.46 -2.72 30.49
CA GLN A 79 2.73 -2.08 29.40
C GLN A 79 3.35 -2.42 28.04
N TYR A 80 2.65 -2.08 26.97
CA TYR A 80 3.12 -2.20 25.60
C TYR A 80 3.27 -0.82 24.99
N VAL A 81 4.44 -0.51 24.46
CA VAL A 81 4.80 0.83 24.02
C VAL A 81 5.10 0.79 22.53
N ILE A 82 4.47 1.68 21.77
CA ILE A 82 4.90 1.97 20.41
C ILE A 82 6.11 2.91 20.50
N MET A 83 7.23 2.47 19.95
CA MET A 83 8.44 3.26 19.79
C MET A 83 8.53 3.75 18.35
N GLN A 84 8.93 5.00 18.16
CA GLN A 84 9.19 5.58 16.86
C GLN A 84 10.67 5.97 16.77
N LYS A 85 11.30 5.65 15.65
CA LYS A 85 12.65 6.08 15.33
C LYS A 85 12.60 7.53 14.86
N ASP A 86 13.40 8.37 15.49
CA ASP A 86 13.55 9.78 15.15
C ASP A 86 15.05 10.09 15.01
N PHE A 87 15.37 11.27 14.47
CA PHE A 87 16.74 11.70 14.24
C PHE A 87 17.02 13.03 14.93
N TYR A 88 18.20 13.15 15.52
CA TYR A 88 18.71 14.44 16.00
C TYR A 88 20.09 14.70 15.40
N PHE A 89 20.40 15.97 15.18
CA PHE A 89 21.74 16.36 14.78
C PHE A 89 22.63 16.42 16.04
N SER A 90 23.68 15.60 16.07
CA SER A 90 24.67 15.59 17.14
C SER A 90 25.80 16.55 16.80
N GLU A 91 25.90 17.68 17.49
CA GLU A 91 27.02 18.63 17.32
C GLU A 91 28.38 17.98 17.62
N VAL A 92 28.41 17.04 18.58
CA VAL A 92 29.63 16.35 19.00
C VAL A 92 30.19 15.45 17.90
N LEU A 93 29.30 14.75 17.18
CA LEU A 93 29.68 13.86 16.08
C LEU A 93 29.64 14.58 14.72
N ASN A 94 29.10 15.80 14.70
CA ASN A 94 28.79 16.56 13.50
C ASN A 94 28.00 15.73 12.46
N ASP A 95 27.03 14.95 12.95
CA ASP A 95 26.25 14.00 12.14
C ASP A 95 24.87 13.75 12.73
N TYR A 96 23.94 13.25 11.92
CA TYR A 96 22.62 12.81 12.38
C TYR A 96 22.72 11.46 13.10
N GLN A 97 22.04 11.35 14.22
CA GLN A 97 21.98 10.14 15.03
C GLN A 97 20.55 9.69 15.21
N ASP A 98 20.36 8.38 15.11
CA ASP A 98 19.08 7.72 15.30
C ASP A 98 18.82 7.48 16.79
N TYR A 99 17.59 7.71 17.22
CA TYR A 99 17.14 7.35 18.56
C TYR A 99 15.68 6.92 18.56
N TRP A 100 15.30 6.14 19.56
CA TRP A 100 13.93 5.66 19.74
C TRP A 100 13.20 6.52 20.75
N THR A 101 12.09 7.13 20.33
CA THR A 101 11.19 7.88 21.20
C THR A 101 9.98 7.04 21.58
N LEU A 102 9.51 7.22 22.82
CA LEU A 102 8.23 6.68 23.25
C LEU A 102 7.12 7.47 22.58
N TYR A 103 6.43 6.84 21.64
CA TYR A 103 5.30 7.47 20.96
C TYR A 103 4.03 7.37 21.81
N LYS A 104 3.67 6.16 22.25
CA LYS A 104 2.44 5.94 23.04
C LYS A 104 2.41 4.60 23.80
N PRO A 105 2.02 4.59 25.09
CA PRO A 105 1.85 3.38 25.88
C PRO A 105 0.41 2.82 25.81
N TYR A 106 0.29 1.51 25.98
CA TYR A 106 -0.97 0.75 25.96
C TYR A 106 -0.98 -0.33 27.06
N LYS A 107 -2.16 -0.56 27.64
CA LYS A 107 -2.35 -1.58 28.68
C LYS A 107 -2.27 -3.02 28.15
N THR A 108 -2.52 -3.24 26.86
CA THR A 108 -2.58 -4.58 26.26
C THR A 108 -1.87 -4.58 24.90
N LEU A 109 -1.27 -5.72 24.55
CA LEU A 109 -0.62 -5.92 23.26
C LEU A 109 -1.61 -5.70 22.11
N LYS A 110 -2.84 -6.21 22.26
CA LYS A 110 -3.91 -6.02 21.28
C LYS A 110 -4.21 -4.53 21.04
N GLY A 111 -4.19 -3.71 22.09
CA GLY A 111 -4.36 -2.26 21.99
C GLY A 111 -3.21 -1.60 21.22
N ALA A 112 -1.97 -1.96 21.53
CA ALA A 112 -0.78 -1.46 20.82
C ALA A 112 -0.80 -1.85 19.34
N ILE A 113 -1.05 -3.13 19.03
CA ILE A 113 -1.16 -3.64 17.65
C ILE A 113 -2.27 -2.91 16.89
N SER A 114 -3.45 -2.73 17.50
CA SER A 114 -4.55 -2.02 16.83
C SER A 114 -4.21 -0.57 16.51
N ALA A 115 -3.44 0.10 17.37
CA ALA A 115 -3.01 1.47 17.11
C ALA A 115 -1.90 1.53 16.07
N LEU A 116 -0.92 0.62 16.12
CA LEU A 116 0.13 0.54 15.12
C LEU A 116 -0.44 0.25 13.74
N LYS A 117 -1.43 -0.66 13.61
CA LYS A 117 -2.15 -0.88 12.35
C LYS A 117 -2.70 0.41 11.75
N LYS A 118 -3.39 1.23 12.56
CA LYS A 118 -3.95 2.50 12.09
C LYS A 118 -2.88 3.49 11.65
N LEU A 119 -1.74 3.50 12.33
CA LEU A 119 -0.62 4.34 11.95
C LEU A 119 -0.02 3.87 10.62
N VAL A 120 0.29 2.59 10.51
CA VAL A 120 0.86 1.98 9.29
C VAL A 120 -0.06 2.18 8.09
N ASP A 121 -1.36 1.94 8.23
CA ASP A 121 -2.35 2.08 7.16
C ASP A 121 -2.40 3.49 6.53
N GLN A 122 -2.06 4.53 7.30
CA GLN A 122 -1.99 5.91 6.79
C GLN A 122 -0.82 6.16 5.82
N HIS A 123 0.19 5.30 5.82
CA HIS A 123 1.37 5.44 4.96
C HIS A 123 1.21 4.78 3.59
N PHE A 124 0.13 4.05 3.35
CA PHE A 124 -0.10 3.29 2.12
C PHE A 124 -1.40 3.71 1.42
N PRO A 125 -1.50 3.50 0.09
CA PRO A 125 -2.75 3.70 -0.64
C PRO A 125 -3.87 2.79 -0.10
N ALA A 126 -5.12 3.22 -0.32
CA ALA A 126 -6.28 2.40 0.00
C ALA A 126 -6.20 1.03 -0.71
N ASN A 127 -6.52 -0.04 0.01
CA ASN A 127 -6.48 -1.44 -0.45
C ASN A 127 -5.07 -2.00 -0.70
N TYR A 128 -4.00 -1.35 -0.23
CA TYR A 128 -2.64 -1.91 -0.29
C TYR A 128 -2.54 -3.24 0.45
N PHE A 129 -2.99 -3.27 1.70
CA PHE A 129 -3.10 -4.50 2.46
C PHE A 129 -4.35 -5.27 2.02
N THR A 130 -4.12 -6.50 1.56
CA THR A 130 -5.16 -7.40 1.03
C THR A 130 -5.20 -8.69 1.86
N THR A 131 -6.08 -9.62 1.50
CA THR A 131 -6.09 -10.96 2.13
C THR A 131 -4.82 -11.77 1.85
N ILE A 132 -4.11 -11.47 0.77
CA ILE A 132 -2.84 -12.13 0.41
C ILE A 132 -1.66 -11.42 1.09
N HIS A 133 -1.72 -10.09 1.17
CA HIS A 133 -0.71 -9.26 1.83
C HIS A 133 -1.29 -8.60 3.08
N SER A 134 -1.33 -9.39 4.16
CA SER A 134 -2.05 -9.01 5.37
C SER A 134 -1.29 -8.01 6.23
N ILE A 135 -1.96 -6.93 6.63
CA ILE A 135 -1.43 -5.98 7.61
C ILE A 135 -1.10 -6.66 8.94
N ASP A 136 -1.78 -7.76 9.30
CA ASP A 136 -1.46 -8.51 10.51
C ASP A 136 -0.07 -9.13 10.45
N ASP A 137 0.31 -9.72 9.32
CA ASP A 137 1.62 -10.36 9.16
C ASP A 137 2.73 -9.31 9.07
N PHE A 138 2.44 -8.18 8.43
CA PHE A 138 3.33 -7.02 8.43
C PHE A 138 3.61 -6.50 9.85
N ILE A 139 2.57 -6.34 10.67
CA ILE A 139 2.72 -5.82 12.03
C ILE A 139 3.41 -6.81 12.95
N LYS A 140 3.22 -8.12 12.75
CA LYS A 140 3.91 -9.15 13.56
C LYS A 140 5.43 -9.01 13.52
N SER A 141 6.02 -8.62 12.38
CA SER A 141 7.47 -8.42 12.31
C SER A 141 7.97 -7.20 13.10
N MET A 142 7.07 -6.35 13.58
CA MET A 142 7.39 -5.10 14.30
C MET A 142 7.18 -5.21 15.82
N VAL A 143 6.73 -6.37 16.31
CA VAL A 143 6.54 -6.62 17.75
C VAL A 143 7.77 -7.33 18.32
N GLN A 144 8.35 -6.78 19.40
CA GLN A 144 9.52 -7.31 20.10
C GLN A 144 9.18 -7.79 21.52
#